data_AF-A0A836WKT5-F1
#
_entry.id   AF-A0A836WKT5-F1
#
_cell.length_a   1.000
_cell.length_b   1.000
_cell.length_c   1.000
_cell.angle_alpha   90.00
_cell.angle_beta   90.00
_cell.angle_gamma   90.00
#
_symmetry.space_group_name_H-M   'P 1'
#
loop_
_entity.id
_entity.type
_entity.pdbx_description
1 polymer ?
#
loop_
_entity_poly.entity_id
_entity_poly.type
_entity_poly.pdbx_seq_one_letter_code
_entity_poly.pdbx_strand_id
1 'polypeptide(L)'
;MNYLFGYLAIGILVFLVVIGSPLLGERKESDFDQLMREADARLRKTWWDRLLAWIIVPLVAALIAVVAWPLVLFTLAKDKWWPREQPDTEEEEEFAVAREHLLQRRTIEEIEAAERVSDPLGAVPDLAFVHLNPAWAKFKENLRPDDELWSFSAPWKDWGGTELCEGYAIVRDREIGPWFIANRKLPSDPGD
;
A
#
# COMPACT_ATOMS: atom_id res chain seq x y z
N MET A 1 -0.89 25.70 -19.23
CA MET A 1 0.42 25.71 -18.55
C MET A 1 0.72 27.12 -17.99
N ASN A 2 -0.16 27.69 -17.15
CA ASN A 2 -0.02 29.05 -16.62
C ASN A 2 0.01 29.14 -15.08
N TYR A 3 -0.24 28.05 -14.36
CA TYR A 3 -0.31 28.05 -12.90
C TYR A 3 1.08 28.07 -12.23
N LEU A 4 2.11 27.57 -12.93
CA LEU A 4 3.50 27.57 -12.45
C LEU A 4 4.06 28.99 -12.29
N PHE A 5 3.79 29.85 -13.27
CA PHE A 5 4.23 31.25 -13.25
C PHE A 5 3.50 32.07 -12.19
N GLY A 6 2.21 31.78 -11.95
CA GLY A 6 1.44 32.39 -10.86
C GLY A 6 2.03 32.05 -9.48
N TYR A 7 2.41 30.80 -9.27
CA TYR A 7 3.01 30.37 -8.00
C TYR A 7 4.41 30.96 -7.78
N LEU A 8 5.23 31.03 -8.85
CA LEU A 8 6.55 31.66 -8.81
C LEU A 8 6.46 33.17 -8.49
N ALA A 9 5.48 33.86 -9.09
CA ALA A 9 5.26 35.28 -8.85
C ALA A 9 4.83 35.57 -7.40
N ILE A 10 3.99 34.72 -6.81
CA ILE A 10 3.58 34.83 -5.39
C ILE A 10 4.79 34.61 -4.47
N GLY A 11 5.64 33.62 -4.77
CA GLY A 11 6.87 33.37 -4.01
C GLY A 11 7.84 34.55 -4.04
N ILE A 12 8.06 35.14 -5.22
CA ILE A 12 8.90 36.33 -5.38
C ILE A 12 8.30 37.54 -4.65
N LEU A 13 6.99 37.71 -4.70
CA LEU A 13 6.31 38.81 -4.01
C LEU A 13 6.44 38.73 -2.50
N VAL A 14 6.26 37.53 -1.92
CA VAL A 14 6.50 37.30 -0.48
C VAL A 14 7.97 37.53 -0.12
N PHE A 15 8.90 37.06 -0.95
CA PHE A 15 10.34 37.25 -0.75
C PHE A 15 10.73 38.75 -0.77
N LEU A 16 10.17 39.52 -1.71
CA LEU A 16 10.41 40.96 -1.81
C LEU A 16 9.80 41.75 -0.64
N VAL A 17 8.64 41.35 -0.12
CA VAL A 17 8.03 41.99 1.07
C VAL A 17 8.88 41.74 2.32
N VAL A 18 9.41 40.52 2.49
CA VAL A 18 10.27 40.18 3.62
C VAL A 18 11.61 40.91 3.55
N ILE A 19 12.24 40.98 2.37
CA ILE A 19 13.52 41.69 2.16
C ILE A 19 13.35 43.22 2.15
N GLY A 20 12.22 43.74 1.67
CA GLY A 20 11.97 45.18 1.63
C GLY A 20 11.69 45.78 3.02
N SER A 21 11.20 44.98 3.96
CA SER A 21 10.87 45.43 5.32
C SER A 21 12.06 45.98 6.13
N PRO A 22 13.29 45.42 6.08
CA PRO A 22 14.47 46.04 6.71
C PRO A 22 15.07 47.21 5.90
N LEU A 23 14.83 47.30 4.59
CA LEU A 23 15.42 48.34 3.72
C LEU A 23 14.72 49.71 3.84
N LEU A 24 13.50 49.77 4.37
CA LEU A 24 12.81 51.04 4.70
C LEU A 24 13.10 51.54 6.13
N GLY A 25 13.94 50.84 6.90
CA GLY A 25 14.42 51.29 8.19
C GLY A 25 15.69 52.13 8.04
N GLU A 26 15.56 53.43 7.77
CA GLU A 26 16.68 54.37 7.80
C GLU A 26 17.44 54.31 9.14
N ARG A 27 18.77 54.11 9.12
CA ARG A 27 19.65 54.76 10.10
C ARG A 27 21.13 54.81 9.69
N LYS A 28 21.68 56.02 9.85
CA LYS A 28 23.04 56.48 9.59
C LYS A 28 24.12 55.70 10.35
N GLU A 29 25.23 55.49 9.66
CA GLU A 29 26.27 54.48 9.91
C GLU A 29 27.59 55.09 10.44
N SER A 30 27.58 55.90 11.51
CA SER A 30 28.85 56.42 12.05
C SER A 30 29.02 56.43 13.57
N ASP A 31 27.94 56.41 14.36
CA ASP A 31 28.01 56.19 15.82
C ASP A 31 27.88 54.70 16.22
N PHE A 32 27.57 53.85 15.23
CA PHE A 32 27.19 52.46 15.45
C PHE A 32 28.39 51.58 15.83
N ASP A 33 29.57 51.84 15.26
CA ASP A 33 30.73 50.95 15.42
C ASP A 33 31.38 51.05 16.81
N GLN A 34 31.34 52.23 17.43
CA GLN A 34 31.84 52.42 18.80
C GLN A 34 30.88 51.83 19.84
N LEU A 35 29.58 52.03 19.66
CA LEU A 35 28.54 51.42 20.50
C LEU A 35 28.46 49.90 20.31
N MET A 36 28.75 49.39 19.10
CA MET A 36 28.73 47.95 18.80
C MET A 36 29.81 47.18 19.56
N ARG A 37 31.02 47.72 19.73
CA ARG A 37 32.09 47.01 20.47
C ARG A 37 31.76 46.81 21.96
N GLU A 38 31.02 47.74 22.55
CA GLU A 38 30.62 47.70 23.96
C GLU A 38 29.33 46.87 24.16
N ALA A 39 28.43 46.90 23.17
CA ALA A 39 27.20 46.13 23.11
C ALA A 39 27.43 44.62 22.85
N ASP A 40 28.41 44.26 22.02
CA ASP A 40 28.60 42.90 21.47
C ASP A 40 29.07 41.84 22.49
N ALA A 41 29.51 42.28 23.67
CA ALA A 41 29.79 41.39 24.81
C ALA A 41 28.53 41.03 25.62
N ARG A 42 27.54 41.94 25.70
CA ARG A 42 26.29 41.75 26.45
C ARG A 42 25.13 41.24 25.59
N LEU A 43 25.13 41.56 24.30
CA LEU A 43 24.00 41.34 23.42
C LEU A 43 24.07 40.03 22.64
N ARG A 44 25.25 39.42 22.44
CA ARG A 44 25.41 38.19 21.65
C ARG A 44 24.45 37.03 22.02
N LYS A 45 23.90 37.03 23.25
CA LYS A 45 23.05 35.97 23.79
C LYS A 45 21.54 36.24 23.81
N THR A 46 21.05 37.45 23.55
CA THR A 46 19.62 37.76 23.83
C THR A 46 18.82 38.23 22.60
N TRP A 47 19.42 39.03 21.71
CA TRP A 47 18.74 39.51 20.51
C TRP A 47 18.92 38.56 19.33
N TRP A 48 20.11 37.96 19.17
CA TRP A 48 20.37 36.94 18.15
C TRP A 48 19.49 35.71 18.33
N ASP A 49 19.35 35.18 19.55
CA ASP A 49 18.49 34.00 19.79
C ASP A 49 17.02 34.23 19.40
N ARG A 50 16.51 35.47 19.59
CA ARG A 50 15.13 35.83 19.22
C ARG A 50 14.98 36.09 17.73
N LEU A 51 15.97 36.71 17.08
CA LEU A 51 15.96 36.94 15.63
C LEU A 51 16.15 35.66 14.83
N LEU A 52 17.07 34.79 15.26
CA LEU A 52 17.29 33.47 14.68
C LEU A 52 16.00 32.64 14.80
N ALA A 53 15.37 32.59 15.98
CA ALA A 53 14.13 31.83 16.16
C ALA A 53 12.95 32.41 15.34
N TRP A 54 12.81 33.72 15.25
CA TRP A 54 11.62 34.32 14.64
C TRP A 54 11.72 34.47 13.11
N ILE A 55 12.93 34.63 12.55
CA ILE A 55 13.13 34.82 11.11
C ILE A 55 13.73 33.58 10.44
N ILE A 56 14.71 32.92 11.04
CA ILE A 56 15.36 31.76 10.40
C ILE A 56 14.44 30.55 10.42
N VAL A 57 13.65 30.34 11.47
CA VAL A 57 12.73 29.20 11.54
C VAL A 57 11.69 29.22 10.40
N PRO A 58 10.93 30.31 10.15
CA PRO A 58 10.00 30.32 9.02
C PRO A 58 10.70 30.29 7.67
N LEU A 59 11.89 30.90 7.54
CA LEU A 59 12.66 30.89 6.29
C LEU A 59 13.16 29.47 5.94
N VAL A 60 13.70 28.75 6.92
CA VAL A 60 14.16 27.37 6.76
C VAL A 60 12.98 26.44 6.53
N ALA A 61 11.87 26.62 7.25
CA ALA A 61 10.64 25.85 7.04
C ALA A 61 10.09 26.06 5.62
N ALA A 62 10.09 27.30 5.12
CA ALA A 62 9.67 27.61 3.75
C ALA A 62 10.61 26.98 2.72
N LEU A 63 11.93 27.04 2.95
CA LEU A 63 12.92 26.42 2.06
C LEU A 63 12.75 24.88 2.02
N ILE A 64 12.56 24.26 3.19
CA ILE A 64 12.29 22.81 3.28
C ILE A 64 10.98 22.48 2.57
N ALA A 65 9.91 23.26 2.76
CA ALA A 65 8.64 23.03 2.09
C ALA A 65 8.78 23.11 0.55
N VAL A 66 9.55 24.08 0.05
CA VAL A 66 9.85 24.28 -1.39
C VAL A 66 10.71 23.15 -1.97
N VAL A 67 11.58 22.54 -1.17
CA VAL A 67 12.44 21.42 -1.60
C VAL A 67 11.79 20.04 -1.38
N ALA A 68 10.88 19.92 -0.41
CA ALA A 68 10.22 18.66 -0.09
C ALA A 68 9.10 18.33 -1.08
N TRP A 69 8.33 19.32 -1.53
CA TRP A 69 7.19 19.07 -2.44
C TRP A 69 7.59 18.48 -3.82
N PRO A 70 8.69 18.86 -4.49
CA PRO A 70 9.13 18.25 -5.74
C PRO A 70 9.64 16.83 -5.49
N LEU A 71 10.20 16.54 -4.30
CA LEU A 71 10.65 15.21 -3.93
C LEU A 71 9.47 14.25 -3.78
N VAL A 72 8.39 14.70 -3.11
CA VAL A 72 7.15 13.93 -2.95
C VAL A 72 6.46 13.69 -4.29
N LEU A 73 6.38 14.73 -5.13
CA LEU A 73 5.85 14.59 -6.48
C LEU A 73 6.73 13.67 -7.34
N PHE A 74 8.05 13.73 -7.19
CA PHE A 74 8.97 12.83 -7.87
C PHE A 74 8.77 11.39 -7.39
N THR A 75 8.61 11.13 -6.09
CA THR A 75 8.33 9.78 -5.58
C THR A 75 7.01 9.22 -6.08
N LEU A 76 5.96 10.06 -6.18
CA LEU A 76 4.66 9.65 -6.72
C LEU A 76 4.68 9.47 -8.24
N ALA A 77 5.42 10.31 -8.96
CA ALA A 77 5.48 10.26 -10.42
C ALA A 77 6.44 9.17 -10.93
N LYS A 78 7.50 8.82 -10.18
CA LYS A 78 8.47 7.81 -10.61
C LYS A 78 7.80 6.45 -10.83
N ASP A 79 6.79 6.10 -10.04
CA ASP A 79 6.10 4.80 -10.16
C ASP A 79 5.30 4.68 -11.47
N LYS A 80 4.97 5.82 -12.10
CA LYS A 80 4.27 5.87 -13.39
C LYS A 80 5.21 5.98 -14.59
N TRP A 81 6.38 6.58 -14.43
CA TRP A 81 7.32 6.87 -15.53
C TRP A 81 8.50 5.90 -15.59
N TRP A 82 8.82 5.26 -14.48
CA TRP A 82 9.84 4.24 -14.37
C TRP A 82 9.23 3.12 -13.53
N PRO A 83 8.49 2.17 -14.13
CA PRO A 83 8.23 0.92 -13.45
C PRO A 83 9.60 0.35 -13.08
N ARG A 84 10.00 0.57 -11.82
CA ARG A 84 11.11 -0.18 -11.26
C ARG A 84 10.63 -1.61 -11.35
N GLU A 85 11.39 -2.45 -12.03
CA GLU A 85 11.52 -3.85 -11.61
C GLU A 85 11.85 -3.76 -10.11
N GLN A 86 10.80 -3.82 -9.29
CA GLN A 86 10.97 -3.98 -7.86
C GLN A 86 11.69 -5.32 -7.74
N PRO A 87 12.83 -5.41 -7.04
CA PRO A 87 13.33 -6.71 -6.64
C PRO A 87 12.27 -7.26 -5.70
N ASP A 88 11.51 -8.26 -6.15
CA ASP A 88 10.51 -9.04 -5.42
C ASP A 88 10.20 -8.42 -4.05
N THR A 89 9.41 -7.35 -4.04
CA THR A 89 8.64 -7.04 -2.83
C THR A 89 7.79 -8.28 -2.69
N GLU A 90 8.24 -9.24 -1.87
CA GLU A 90 7.65 -10.56 -1.62
C GLU A 90 6.22 -10.52 -2.15
N GLU A 91 6.05 -10.91 -3.42
CA GLU A 91 4.75 -10.92 -4.02
C GLU A 91 3.98 -11.80 -3.04
N GLU A 92 3.00 -11.23 -2.35
CA GLU A 92 2.01 -12.02 -1.64
C GLU A 92 1.54 -12.99 -2.71
N GLU A 93 2.08 -14.23 -2.71
CA GLU A 93 1.92 -15.14 -3.83
C GLU A 93 0.42 -15.27 -4.01
N GLU A 94 -0.11 -14.60 -5.04
CA GLU A 94 -1.55 -14.58 -5.29
C GLU A 94 -1.92 -16.04 -5.40
N PHE A 95 -2.67 -16.54 -4.41
CA PHE A 95 -2.82 -17.98 -4.21
C PHE A 95 -3.17 -18.66 -5.55
N ALA A 96 -2.23 -19.44 -6.05
CA ALA A 96 -2.32 -20.06 -7.35
C ALA A 96 -2.30 -21.59 -7.17
N VAL A 97 -3.36 -22.23 -7.65
CA VAL A 97 -3.39 -23.69 -7.71
C VAL A 97 -2.45 -24.12 -8.83
N ALA A 98 -1.29 -24.68 -8.45
CA ALA A 98 -0.38 -25.31 -9.38
C ALA A 98 -0.85 -26.73 -9.77
N ARG A 99 -0.37 -27.24 -10.90
CA ARG A 99 -0.76 -28.57 -11.41
C ARG A 99 -0.39 -29.71 -10.47
N GLU A 100 0.69 -29.55 -9.72
CA GLU A 100 1.15 -30.49 -8.70
C GLU A 100 0.22 -30.57 -7.48
N HIS A 101 -0.63 -29.57 -7.26
CA HIS A 101 -1.62 -29.54 -6.19
C HIS A 101 -2.92 -30.27 -6.56
N LEU A 102 -3.12 -30.59 -7.84
CA LEU A 102 -4.30 -31.32 -8.30
C LEU A 102 -4.21 -32.78 -7.86
N LEU A 103 -5.26 -33.27 -7.23
CA LEU A 103 -5.32 -34.61 -6.65
C LEU A 103 -6.12 -35.57 -7.53
N GLN A 104 -7.43 -35.34 -7.64
CA GLN A 104 -8.33 -36.27 -8.30
C GLN A 104 -9.38 -35.55 -9.12
N ARG A 105 -9.63 -36.04 -10.34
CA ARG A 105 -10.78 -35.61 -11.14
C ARG A 105 -12.09 -36.08 -10.50
N ARG A 106 -13.07 -35.19 -10.37
CA ARG A 106 -14.37 -35.42 -9.74
C ARG A 106 -15.51 -34.86 -10.59
N THR A 107 -16.70 -35.41 -10.47
CA THR A 107 -17.91 -34.79 -11.04
C THR A 107 -18.59 -33.88 -10.04
N ILE A 108 -19.49 -32.99 -10.50
CA ILE A 108 -20.27 -32.12 -9.62
C ILE A 108 -21.07 -32.96 -8.61
N GLU A 109 -21.67 -34.06 -9.07
CA GLU A 109 -22.52 -34.93 -8.26
C GLU A 109 -21.72 -35.61 -7.16
N GLU A 110 -20.51 -36.07 -7.47
CA GLU A 110 -19.61 -36.69 -6.49
C GLU A 110 -19.18 -35.69 -5.41
N ILE A 111 -18.92 -34.44 -5.81
CA ILE A 111 -18.53 -33.37 -4.88
C ILE A 111 -19.70 -32.98 -3.99
N GLU A 112 -20.87 -32.75 -4.57
CA GLU A 112 -22.05 -32.37 -3.81
C GLU A 112 -22.52 -33.47 -2.86
N ALA A 113 -22.28 -34.74 -3.20
CA ALA A 113 -22.55 -35.86 -2.30
C ALA A 113 -21.53 -35.94 -1.14
N ALA A 114 -20.25 -35.68 -1.41
CA ALA A 114 -19.20 -35.70 -0.38
C ALA A 114 -19.31 -34.53 0.61
N GLU A 115 -19.77 -33.38 0.12
CA GLU A 115 -19.79 -32.11 0.87
C GLU A 115 -21.18 -31.77 1.41
N ARG A 116 -22.12 -32.71 1.31
CA ARG A 116 -23.45 -32.63 1.92
C ARG A 116 -23.37 -33.10 3.37
N VAL A 117 -23.74 -32.20 4.27
CA VAL A 117 -23.82 -32.49 5.70
C VAL A 117 -25.25 -32.87 6.05
N SER A 118 -25.47 -34.13 6.42
CA SER A 118 -26.76 -34.60 6.94
C SER A 118 -26.85 -34.25 8.43
N ASP A 119 -27.51 -33.14 8.75
CA ASP A 119 -27.83 -32.77 10.13
C ASP A 119 -29.09 -33.51 10.61
N PRO A 120 -28.98 -34.48 11.56
CA PRO A 120 -30.13 -35.23 12.06
C PRO A 120 -31.17 -34.35 12.78
N LEU A 121 -30.75 -33.17 13.26
CA LEU A 121 -31.60 -32.24 14.00
C LEU A 121 -32.25 -31.18 13.09
N GLY A 122 -31.89 -31.15 11.80
CA GLY A 122 -32.47 -30.25 10.81
C GLY A 122 -32.22 -28.76 11.08
N ALA A 123 -31.16 -28.41 11.82
CA ALA A 123 -30.78 -27.03 12.07
C ALA A 123 -30.10 -26.39 10.84
N VAL A 124 -29.58 -27.21 9.92
CA VAL A 124 -28.88 -26.80 8.71
C VAL A 124 -29.59 -27.29 7.45
N PRO A 125 -29.69 -26.48 6.37
CA PRO A 125 -30.23 -26.94 5.09
C PRO A 125 -29.46 -28.13 4.52
N ASP A 126 -30.18 -29.07 3.91
CA ASP A 126 -29.61 -30.23 3.21
C ASP A 126 -29.00 -29.85 1.84
N LEU A 127 -27.96 -29.01 1.90
CA LEU A 127 -27.24 -28.45 0.76
C LEU A 127 -25.75 -28.71 0.90
N ALA A 128 -25.12 -29.06 -0.22
CA ALA A 128 -23.66 -29.16 -0.30
C ALA A 128 -23.01 -27.81 0.05
N PHE A 129 -21.93 -27.87 0.84
CA PHE A 129 -21.18 -26.72 1.31
C PHE A 129 -21.93 -25.71 2.18
N VAL A 130 -23.21 -25.97 2.54
CA VAL A 130 -24.03 -25.17 3.46
C VAL A 130 -23.90 -23.66 3.23
N HIS A 131 -23.02 -22.98 3.98
CA HIS A 131 -22.80 -21.53 3.93
C HIS A 131 -22.00 -21.07 2.70
N LEU A 132 -21.18 -21.95 2.11
CA LEU A 132 -20.47 -21.71 0.86
C LEU A 132 -21.27 -22.16 -0.37
N ASN A 133 -22.49 -22.69 -0.20
CA ASN A 133 -23.35 -23.09 -1.32
C ASN A 133 -23.56 -21.96 -2.36
N PRO A 134 -23.76 -20.67 -1.99
CA PRO A 134 -23.87 -19.59 -2.97
C PRO A 134 -22.58 -19.37 -3.76
N ALA A 135 -21.42 -19.54 -3.14
CA ALA A 135 -20.13 -19.43 -3.80
C ALA A 135 -19.88 -20.64 -4.72
N TRP A 136 -20.28 -21.83 -4.30
CA TRP A 136 -20.28 -23.05 -5.13
C TRP A 136 -21.18 -22.90 -6.36
N ALA A 137 -22.38 -22.34 -6.20
CA ALA A 137 -23.30 -22.09 -7.32
C ALA A 137 -22.67 -21.16 -8.37
N LYS A 138 -22.05 -20.06 -7.95
CA LYS A 138 -21.30 -19.15 -8.84
C LYS A 138 -20.11 -19.83 -9.49
N PHE A 139 -19.40 -20.70 -8.77
CA PHE A 139 -18.30 -21.46 -9.34
C PHE A 139 -18.79 -22.36 -10.48
N LYS A 140 -19.91 -23.05 -10.31
CA LYS A 140 -20.52 -23.89 -11.37
C LYS A 140 -20.92 -23.11 -12.62
N GLU A 141 -21.27 -21.83 -12.51
CA GLU A 141 -21.57 -20.98 -13.68
C GLU A 141 -20.35 -20.81 -14.62
N ASN A 142 -19.13 -21.03 -14.11
CA ASN A 142 -17.91 -20.97 -14.91
C ASN A 142 -17.60 -22.27 -15.66
N LEU A 143 -18.30 -23.37 -15.34
CA LEU A 143 -18.05 -24.68 -15.91
C LEU A 143 -18.59 -24.77 -17.34
N ARG A 144 -17.74 -25.19 -18.27
CA ARG A 144 -18.12 -25.50 -19.66
C ARG A 144 -18.28 -27.02 -19.86
N PRO A 145 -18.97 -27.46 -20.92
CA PRO A 145 -19.22 -28.89 -21.16
C PRO A 145 -17.97 -29.77 -21.27
N ASP A 146 -16.86 -29.20 -21.77
CA ASP A 146 -15.59 -29.92 -21.99
C ASP A 146 -14.58 -29.70 -20.84
N ASP A 147 -14.98 -29.01 -19.78
CA ASP A 147 -14.10 -28.73 -18.65
C ASP A 147 -13.95 -29.94 -17.74
N GLU A 148 -12.74 -30.15 -17.22
CA GLU A 148 -12.48 -31.13 -16.19
C GLU A 148 -12.52 -30.47 -14.81
N LEU A 149 -13.14 -31.12 -13.84
CA LEU A 149 -13.17 -30.63 -12.46
C LEU A 149 -12.26 -31.49 -11.58
N TRP A 150 -11.35 -30.85 -10.86
CA TRP A 150 -10.31 -31.51 -10.07
C TRP A 150 -10.37 -31.05 -8.63
N SER A 151 -10.24 -31.97 -7.67
CA SER A 151 -9.92 -31.60 -6.30
C SER A 151 -8.45 -31.21 -6.19
N PHE A 152 -8.14 -30.25 -5.33
CA PHE A 152 -6.76 -29.84 -5.07
C PHE A 152 -6.50 -29.66 -3.57
N SER A 153 -5.22 -29.75 -3.21
CA SER A 153 -4.70 -29.37 -1.90
C SER A 153 -3.42 -28.58 -2.11
N ALA A 154 -3.46 -27.28 -1.81
CA ALA A 154 -2.37 -26.35 -2.09
C ALA A 154 -1.96 -25.64 -0.79
N PRO A 155 -0.65 -25.58 -0.48
CA PRO A 155 -0.17 -24.74 0.60
C PRO A 155 -0.40 -23.27 0.23
N TRP A 156 -0.87 -22.49 1.19
CA TRP A 156 -0.99 -21.05 1.11
C TRP A 156 -0.17 -20.45 2.24
N LYS A 157 0.84 -19.65 1.89
CA LYS A 157 1.67 -18.96 2.88
C LYS A 157 1.23 -17.52 2.94
N ASP A 158 0.66 -17.12 4.07
CA ASP A 158 0.31 -15.74 4.35
C ASP A 158 1.17 -15.20 5.51
N TRP A 159 1.09 -13.91 5.81
CA TRP A 159 1.81 -13.26 6.93
C TRP A 159 1.54 -13.93 8.29
N GLY A 160 0.44 -14.67 8.42
CA GLY A 160 0.05 -15.42 9.62
C GLY A 160 0.57 -16.87 9.73
N GLY A 161 1.24 -17.40 8.69
CA GLY A 161 1.72 -18.79 8.66
C GLY A 161 1.37 -19.52 7.36
N THR A 162 1.77 -20.79 7.28
CA THR A 162 1.38 -21.68 6.18
C THR A 162 0.07 -22.36 6.55
N GLU A 163 -0.94 -22.26 5.69
CA GLU A 163 -2.20 -23.00 5.74
C GLU A 163 -2.27 -23.95 4.54
N LEU A 164 -3.08 -25.00 4.64
CA LEU A 164 -3.42 -25.90 3.55
C LEU A 164 -4.83 -25.58 3.08
N CYS A 165 -4.95 -25.11 1.85
CA CYS A 165 -6.22 -24.83 1.20
C CYS A 165 -6.67 -26.04 0.37
N GLU A 166 -7.84 -26.55 0.68
CA GLU A 166 -8.47 -27.65 -0.06
C GLU A 166 -9.69 -27.14 -0.81
N GLY A 167 -9.88 -27.63 -2.03
CA GLY A 167 -10.96 -27.14 -2.87
C GLY A 167 -11.04 -27.85 -4.22
N TYR A 168 -11.70 -27.16 -5.16
CA TYR A 168 -11.98 -27.67 -6.49
C TYR A 168 -11.55 -26.65 -7.56
N ALA A 169 -10.89 -27.11 -8.60
CA ALA A 169 -10.39 -26.30 -9.69
C ALA A 169 -10.92 -26.80 -11.04
N ILE A 170 -11.28 -25.87 -11.91
CA ILE A 170 -11.64 -26.16 -13.29
C ILE A 170 -10.34 -26.23 -14.11
N VAL A 171 -10.18 -27.30 -14.88
CA VAL A 171 -9.06 -27.50 -15.80
C VAL A 171 -9.60 -27.54 -17.22
N ARG A 172 -9.10 -26.64 -18.07
CA ARG A 172 -9.49 -26.52 -19.49
C ARG A 172 -8.25 -26.60 -20.35
N ASP A 173 -8.24 -27.49 -21.34
CA ASP A 173 -7.11 -27.64 -22.27
C ASP A 173 -5.75 -27.79 -21.59
N ARG A 174 -5.72 -28.42 -20.40
CA ARG A 174 -4.55 -28.63 -19.52
C ARG A 174 -4.07 -27.39 -18.76
N GLU A 175 -4.79 -26.28 -18.82
CA GLU A 175 -4.58 -25.08 -18.02
C GLU A 175 -5.54 -25.04 -16.83
N ILE A 176 -5.08 -24.51 -15.71
CA ILE A 176 -5.89 -24.35 -14.50
C ILE A 176 -6.63 -23.03 -14.62
N GLY A 177 -7.95 -23.12 -14.65
CA GLY A 177 -8.87 -22.00 -14.69
C GLY A 177 -9.33 -21.59 -13.29
N PRO A 178 -10.60 -21.13 -13.16
CA PRO A 178 -11.16 -20.75 -11.87
C PRO A 178 -11.09 -21.89 -10.85
N TRP A 179 -10.89 -21.52 -9.59
CA TRP A 179 -10.87 -22.45 -8.46
C TRP A 179 -11.79 -21.97 -7.34
N PHE A 180 -12.20 -22.90 -6.48
CA PHE A 180 -13.09 -22.68 -5.34
C PHE A 180 -12.48 -23.37 -4.12
N ILE A 181 -12.23 -22.61 -3.05
CA ILE A 181 -11.76 -23.15 -1.76
C ILE A 181 -12.95 -23.62 -0.95
N ALA A 182 -12.93 -24.90 -0.56
CA ALA A 182 -13.93 -25.50 0.31
C ALA A 182 -13.53 -25.47 1.77
N ASN A 183 -12.23 -25.66 2.06
CA ASN A 183 -11.73 -25.76 3.43
C ASN A 183 -10.31 -25.19 3.57
N ARG A 184 -9.99 -24.71 4.76
CA ARG A 184 -8.65 -24.30 5.17
C ARG A 184 -8.26 -25.06 6.42
N LYS A 185 -7.12 -25.73 6.37
CA LYS A 185 -6.56 -26.49 7.49
C LYS A 185 -5.20 -25.93 7.84
N LEU A 186 -4.84 -25.98 9.12
CA LEU A 186 -3.45 -25.82 9.49
C LEU A 186 -2.67 -27.05 8.99
N PRO A 187 -1.44 -26.89 8.49
CA PRO A 187 -0.59 -28.01 8.13
C PRO A 187 -0.43 -28.87 9.37
N SER A 188 -0.73 -30.17 9.22
CA SER A 188 -0.52 -31.13 10.29
C SER A 188 0.96 -31.09 10.69
N ASP A 189 1.24 -30.85 11.97
CA ASP A 189 2.59 -31.00 12.51
C ASP A 189 3.06 -32.42 12.16
N PRO A 190 4.24 -32.64 11.56
CA PRO A 190 4.74 -33.97 11.19
C PRO A 190 5.07 -34.87 12.40
N GLY A 191 4.28 -34.84 13.48
CA GLY A 191 4.58 -35.40 14.78
C GLY A 191 3.40 -36.06 15.52
N ASP A 192 2.44 -36.68 14.82
CA ASP A 192 1.48 -37.64 15.41
C ASP A 192 1.31 -38.89 14.52
#